data_AF-A0A0K1NZP7-F1
#
_entry.id   AF-A0A0K1NZP7-F1
#
_cell.length_a   1.000
_cell.length_b   1.000
_cell.length_c   1.000
_cell.angle_alpha   90.00
_cell.angle_beta   90.00
_cell.angle_gamma   90.00
#
_symmetry.space_group_name_H-M   'P 1'
#
loop_
_entity.id
_entity.type
_entity.pdbx_description
1 polymer ?
#
loop_
_entity_poly.entity_id
_entity_poly.type
_entity_poly.pdbx_seq_one_letter_code
_entity_poly.pdbx_strand_id
1 'polypeptide(L)'
;GYCIISVLETMKTYLQEDGLTEEALVTKIRTCQCHHLFLHSSLKHNSSGTFRWGEFGEGGLLWGECNARNFEWFEGNPVNDLLSKVKELYGLDLDVIFRNVTVASENRPRPLYLGTATQIGAIPTEGIPSLLKVLFPSNCSGLPVLYVRDLLLNPPPYEIALAIQEICKVMSNVTCPIPEFTCIPSAKLVKLLELKEVNHIEFSKIKSILEEVLQMYRNSVLNEILKLLMDPTWVATGLKIEFETLVSECELVSHRIGEVISLEGETDQKFSSCGNIPSDFFEDMESSWKGRVKRVHLEDAFEEVENAAKALSLAVLEDFEPIISRIKATTAPLGGPKGEISYDEICRGTETAKGTCIAGSVVETLDEIGCLGIISTHLHGIFDLPLNAKNVVYKAMSAECIEGQIIPTWKLIDGVCKESLAFETAQREGVPESIIRRAEELYLCSYSKDEVPRKFGSNIKNIISETDVNGSDHVDADQIDIREKSIHLKTNPWKQMEVLRKEIESAVSAICKGKLIKISRKENGLELPLLQCVLIAAKEQPPPSTIGSSSVYVMLRSDKKVYVGQTDDLEGRVRAHRMKEGMQNAAFVYFLVPGKSIACELETLLINQLPSKG
;
A
#
# COMPACT_ATOMS: atom_id res chain seq x y z
N GLY A 1 19.30 36.24 26.03
CA GLY A 1 18.71 35.57 24.85
C GLY A 1 17.39 34.96 25.24
N TYR A 2 16.66 34.41 24.28
CA TYR A 2 15.43 33.68 24.49
C TYR A 2 15.70 32.18 24.59
N CYS A 3 14.74 31.47 25.18
CA CYS A 3 14.69 30.01 25.27
C CYS A 3 13.43 29.54 24.54
N ILE A 4 13.52 28.45 23.79
CA ILE A 4 12.36 27.71 23.28
C ILE A 4 12.43 26.27 23.77
N ILE A 5 11.29 25.77 24.26
CA ILE A 5 11.14 24.38 24.66
C ILE A 5 10.09 23.77 23.73
N SER A 6 10.51 22.74 22.98
CA SER A 6 9.63 21.99 22.08
C SER A 6 9.36 20.62 22.70
N VAL A 7 8.09 20.22 22.77
CA VAL A 7 7.68 18.91 23.30
C VAL A 7 6.96 18.15 22.19
N LEU A 8 7.41 16.93 21.92
CA LEU A 8 6.77 16.00 21.00
C LEU A 8 6.14 14.87 21.81
N GLU A 9 4.82 14.94 21.98
CA GLU A 9 4.04 13.96 22.72
C GLU A 9 4.20 12.54 22.17
N THR A 10 3.99 12.35 20.86
CA THR A 10 4.05 11.03 20.21
C THR A 10 5.41 10.34 20.35
N MET A 11 6.49 11.12 20.48
CA MET A 11 7.85 10.59 20.63
C MET A 11 8.28 10.54 22.10
N LYS A 12 7.47 11.10 23.02
CA LYS A 12 7.80 11.32 24.42
C LYS A 12 9.16 12.00 24.58
N THR A 13 9.42 13.02 23.77
CA THR A 13 10.69 13.77 23.80
C THR A 13 10.46 15.26 24.04
N TYR A 14 11.46 15.92 24.62
CA TYR A 14 11.51 17.37 24.70
C TYR A 14 12.90 17.91 24.36
N LEU A 15 12.92 19.07 23.72
CA LEU A 15 14.11 19.80 23.29
C LEU A 15 14.09 21.19 23.92
N GLN A 16 15.17 21.58 24.59
CA GLN A 16 15.37 22.93 25.13
C GLN A 16 16.50 23.62 24.36
N GLU A 17 16.22 24.72 23.70
CA GLU A 17 17.22 25.52 23.01
C GLU A 17 17.35 26.89 23.67
N ASP A 18 18.51 27.14 24.27
CA ASP A 18 18.84 28.38 24.96
C ASP A 18 19.69 29.33 24.13
N GLY A 19 19.69 30.62 24.51
CA GLY A 19 20.59 31.63 23.92
C GLY A 19 20.16 32.14 22.55
N LEU A 20 18.89 31.96 22.18
CA LEU A 20 18.36 32.43 20.89
C LEU A 20 18.24 33.96 20.85
N THR A 21 18.42 34.54 19.67
CA THR A 21 18.03 35.94 19.40
C THR A 21 16.53 36.02 19.16
N GLU A 22 15.95 37.22 19.26
CA GLU A 22 14.51 37.41 18.96
C GLU A 22 14.15 36.95 17.55
N GLU A 23 14.99 37.29 16.56
CA GLU A 23 14.81 36.89 15.16
C GLU A 23 14.90 35.37 14.95
N ALA A 24 15.85 34.71 15.62
CA ALA A 24 16.01 33.26 15.52
C ALA A 24 14.79 32.53 16.12
N LEU A 25 14.25 33.05 17.22
CA LEU A 25 13.04 32.51 17.83
C LEU A 25 11.82 32.68 16.94
N VAL A 26 11.60 33.88 16.37
CA VAL A 26 10.51 34.13 15.40
C VAL A 26 10.62 33.22 14.18
N THR A 27 11.84 33.04 13.67
CA THR A 27 12.11 32.15 12.55
C THR A 27 11.70 30.72 12.88
N LYS A 28 12.11 30.19 14.04
CA LYS A 28 11.70 28.85 14.50
C LYS A 28 10.19 28.72 14.65
N ILE A 29 9.52 29.71 15.25
CA ILE A 29 8.06 29.71 15.40
C ILE A 29 7.35 29.68 14.05
N ARG A 30 7.88 30.38 13.02
CA ARG A 30 7.33 30.36 11.65
C ARG A 30 7.57 29.05 10.91
N THR A 31 8.68 28.37 11.17
CA THR A 31 9.02 27.10 10.50
C THR A 31 8.42 25.88 11.18
N CYS A 32 8.23 25.93 12.50
CA CYS A 32 7.69 24.82 13.27
C CYS A 32 6.16 24.85 13.26
N GLN A 33 5.55 23.69 12.99
CA GLN A 33 4.13 23.49 13.22
C GLN A 33 3.92 23.16 14.70
N CYS A 34 3.22 24.03 15.43
CA CYS A 34 2.88 23.84 16.83
C CYS A 34 1.37 23.70 16.99
N HIS A 35 0.91 22.69 17.75
CA HIS A 35 -0.50 22.54 18.11
C HIS A 35 -0.90 23.54 19.20
N HIS A 36 -0.05 23.69 20.23
CA HIS A 36 -0.27 24.58 21.36
C HIS A 36 0.98 25.42 21.61
N LEU A 37 0.79 26.72 21.88
CA LEU A 37 1.85 27.66 22.21
C LEU A 37 1.72 28.08 23.68
N PHE A 38 2.79 27.93 24.45
CA PHE A 38 2.84 28.34 25.85
C PHE A 38 3.89 29.43 26.05
N LEU A 39 3.52 30.48 26.78
CA LEU A 39 4.39 31.60 27.12
C LEU A 39 4.66 31.57 28.62
N HIS A 40 5.94 31.55 28.99
CA HIS A 40 6.35 31.54 30.39
C HIS A 40 6.37 32.96 30.96
N SER A 41 5.89 33.14 32.20
CA SER A 41 5.77 34.45 32.86
C SER A 41 7.05 35.27 32.94
N SER A 42 8.23 34.65 32.82
CA SER A 42 9.50 35.36 32.68
C SER A 42 9.55 36.33 31.49
N LEU A 43 8.75 36.12 30.43
CA LEU A 43 8.65 37.06 29.31
C LEU A 43 7.96 38.38 29.70
N LYS A 44 7.20 38.41 30.80
CA LYS A 44 6.56 39.62 31.31
C LYS A 44 7.55 40.57 32.00
N HIS A 45 8.70 40.05 32.43
CA HIS A 45 9.68 40.77 33.26
C HIS A 45 11.07 40.72 32.61
N ASN A 46 11.59 41.88 32.18
CA ASN A 46 12.99 41.94 31.77
C ASN A 46 13.93 42.08 32.99
N SER A 47 15.22 41.81 32.78
CA SER A 47 16.27 41.94 33.80
C SER A 47 16.50 43.38 34.29
N SER A 48 15.85 44.38 33.68
CA SER A 48 15.88 45.79 34.09
C SER A 48 14.63 46.25 34.85
N GLY A 49 13.70 45.34 35.19
CA GLY A 49 12.49 45.67 35.96
C GLY A 49 11.50 46.59 35.25
N THR A 50 11.66 46.80 33.93
CA THR A 50 10.68 47.52 33.13
C THR A 50 9.60 46.54 32.68
N PHE A 51 8.37 46.78 33.12
CA PHE A 51 7.23 45.93 32.81
C PHE A 51 6.79 46.12 31.35
N ARG A 52 6.14 45.07 30.83
CA ARG A 52 5.05 45.07 29.83
C ARG A 52 5.41 44.57 28.43
N TRP A 53 5.64 43.26 28.33
CA TRP A 53 5.13 42.55 27.15
C TRP A 53 3.60 42.70 27.15
N GLY A 54 3.05 43.47 26.20
CA GLY A 54 1.60 43.61 25.98
C GLY A 54 0.89 44.91 26.45
N GLU A 55 1.42 45.67 27.42
CA GLU A 55 0.69 46.86 27.97
C GLU A 55 1.30 48.25 27.68
N PHE A 56 2.59 48.39 27.35
CA PHE A 56 3.19 49.65 26.84
C PHE A 56 4.30 49.41 25.79
N GLY A 57 4.38 48.20 25.23
CA GLY A 57 5.39 47.80 24.26
C GLY A 57 4.73 47.26 23.00
N GLU A 58 4.23 48.15 22.15
CA GLU A 58 4.15 47.85 20.72
C GLU A 58 5.58 47.65 20.19
N GLY A 59 5.82 46.61 19.41
CA GLY A 59 6.89 46.65 18.41
C GLY A 59 7.99 45.56 18.44
N GLY A 60 7.92 44.57 19.32
CA GLY A 60 8.81 43.40 19.21
C GLY A 60 8.38 42.43 18.11
N LEU A 61 9.31 41.92 17.31
CA LEU A 61 9.04 40.92 16.28
C LEU A 61 8.39 39.66 16.88
N LEU A 62 8.83 39.25 18.08
CA LEU A 62 8.32 38.07 18.77
C LEU A 62 6.89 38.25 19.27
N TRP A 63 6.57 39.43 19.82
CA TRP A 63 5.20 39.72 20.29
C TRP A 63 4.22 39.72 19.11
N GLY A 64 4.58 40.33 17.98
CA GLY A 64 3.75 40.31 16.77
C GLY A 64 3.47 38.90 16.27
N GLU A 65 4.46 38.01 16.30
CA GLU A 65 4.30 36.61 15.89
C GLU A 65 3.44 35.79 16.87
N CYS A 66 3.65 35.95 18.18
CA CYS A 66 2.88 35.21 19.20
C CYS A 66 1.43 35.70 19.29
N ASN A 67 1.17 37.01 19.19
CA ASN A 67 -0.17 37.58 19.29
C ASN A 67 -1.09 37.17 18.11
N ALA A 68 -0.50 36.77 16.98
CA ALA A 68 -1.24 36.20 15.86
C ALA A 68 -1.69 34.74 16.10
N ARG A 69 -1.25 34.09 17.19
CA ARG A 69 -1.55 32.70 17.53
C ARG A 69 -2.28 32.59 18.87
N ASN A 70 -3.01 31.50 19.06
CA ASN A 70 -3.56 31.17 20.37
C ASN A 70 -2.44 30.70 21.29
N PHE A 71 -2.27 31.36 22.43
CA PHE A 71 -1.28 30.99 23.44
C PHE A 71 -1.84 31.02 24.86
N GLU A 72 -1.21 30.27 25.75
CA GLU A 72 -1.50 30.28 27.19
C GLU A 72 -0.29 30.69 28.01
N TRP A 73 -0.54 31.41 29.10
CA TRP A 73 0.49 31.72 30.08
C TRP A 73 0.65 30.60 31.11
N PHE A 74 1.87 30.39 31.57
CA PHE A 74 2.16 29.54 32.72
C PHE A 74 3.33 30.07 33.56
N GLU A 75 3.44 29.60 34.79
CA GLU A 75 4.47 29.99 35.77
C GLU A 75 5.13 28.73 36.34
N GLY A 76 6.34 28.88 36.88
CA GLY A 76 7.06 27.81 37.57
C GLY A 76 8.38 27.44 36.88
N ASN A 77 8.72 26.15 36.90
CA ASN A 77 9.83 25.61 36.15
C ASN A 77 9.42 25.42 34.67
N PRO A 78 10.12 26.05 33.71
CA PRO A 78 9.68 26.10 32.32
C PRO A 78 9.61 24.72 31.64
N VAL A 79 10.41 23.75 32.08
CA VAL A 79 10.41 22.38 31.53
C VAL A 79 9.35 21.53 32.23
N ASN A 80 9.41 21.41 33.56
CA ASN A 80 8.56 20.47 34.30
C ASN A 80 7.08 20.84 34.22
N ASP A 81 6.75 22.13 34.31
CA ASP A 81 5.36 22.59 34.25
C ASP A 81 4.81 22.51 32.83
N LEU A 82 5.64 22.74 31.81
CA LEU A 82 5.25 22.52 30.42
C LEU A 82 4.96 21.05 30.14
N LEU A 83 5.82 20.14 30.61
CA LEU A 83 5.59 18.70 30.48
C LEU A 83 4.32 18.26 31.20
N SER A 84 4.02 18.83 32.37
CA SER A 84 2.79 18.55 33.11
C SER A 84 1.55 19.02 32.36
N LYS A 85 1.59 20.22 31.76
CA LYS A 85 0.51 20.72 30.89
C LYS A 85 0.30 19.85 29.65
N VAL A 86 1.39 19.40 29.01
CA VAL A 86 1.29 18.49 27.85
C VAL A 86 0.64 17.16 28.27
N LYS A 87 0.99 16.61 29.44
CA LYS A 87 0.33 15.40 29.96
C LYS A 87 -1.16 15.62 30.18
N GLU A 88 -1.55 16.74 30.76
CA GLU A 88 -2.97 17.10 30.96
C GLU A 88 -3.73 17.22 29.63
N LEU A 89 -3.16 17.95 28.66
CA LEU A 89 -3.78 18.19 27.35
C LEU A 89 -4.01 16.91 26.55
N TYR A 90 -3.06 15.98 26.60
CA TYR A 90 -3.10 14.74 25.83
C TYR A 90 -3.60 13.53 26.65
N GLY A 91 -3.99 13.74 27.91
CA GLY A 91 -4.50 12.68 28.79
C GLY A 91 -3.48 11.59 29.10
N LEU A 92 -2.20 11.96 29.24
CA LEU A 92 -1.12 11.03 29.57
C LEU A 92 -1.00 10.81 31.08
N ASP A 93 -0.59 9.60 31.48
CA ASP A 93 -0.31 9.30 32.88
C ASP A 93 0.83 10.17 33.44
N LEU A 94 0.75 10.48 34.74
CA LEU A 94 1.71 11.37 35.41
C LEU A 94 3.13 10.80 35.44
N ASP A 95 3.24 9.49 35.40
CA ASP A 95 4.47 8.69 35.41
C ASP A 95 5.12 8.54 34.02
N VAL A 96 4.48 9.02 32.94
CA VAL A 96 5.12 9.07 31.61
C VAL A 96 6.35 9.96 31.64
N ILE A 97 7.51 9.39 31.29
CA ILE A 97 8.79 10.11 31.26
C ILE A 97 9.04 10.64 29.85
N PHE A 98 9.29 11.94 29.74
CA PHE A 98 9.78 12.55 28.50
C PHE A 98 11.30 12.55 28.47
N ARG A 99 11.89 12.02 27.38
CA ARG A 99 13.33 12.00 27.19
C ARG A 99 13.84 13.36 26.72
N ASN A 100 14.91 13.84 27.35
CA ASN A 100 15.64 15.01 26.90
C ASN A 100 16.44 14.70 25.63
N VAL A 101 16.13 15.38 24.53
CA VAL A 101 16.85 15.28 23.25
C VAL A 101 17.69 16.55 22.96
N THR A 102 17.93 17.37 23.98
CA THR A 102 18.74 18.59 23.88
C THR A 102 20.18 18.28 23.55
N VAL A 103 20.64 18.80 22.42
CA VAL A 103 22.03 18.76 22.00
C VAL A 103 22.65 20.13 22.24
N ALA A 104 23.69 20.18 23.07
CA ALA A 104 24.39 21.42 23.39
C ALA A 104 24.98 22.03 22.11
N SER A 105 24.56 23.25 21.78
CA SER A 105 24.94 23.92 20.53
C SER A 105 26.05 24.94 20.76
N GLU A 106 27.17 24.53 21.34
CA GLU A 106 28.37 25.38 21.39
C GLU A 106 29.04 25.40 20.01
N ASN A 107 29.71 26.50 19.66
CA ASN A 107 30.47 26.63 18.40
C ASN A 107 29.65 26.36 17.11
N ARG A 108 28.49 27.03 16.95
CA ARG A 108 27.73 27.04 15.69
C ARG A 108 27.76 28.40 14.98
N PRO A 109 27.61 28.45 13.64
CA PRO A 109 27.40 29.69 12.91
C PRO A 109 26.17 30.46 13.41
N ARG A 110 26.14 31.78 13.15
CA ARG A 110 24.93 32.57 13.40
C ARG A 110 23.89 32.26 12.31
N PRO A 111 22.60 32.09 12.67
CA PRO A 111 21.54 31.92 11.68
C PRO A 111 21.39 33.17 10.80
N LEU A 112 20.70 33.01 9.66
CA LEU A 112 20.36 34.15 8.80
C LEU A 112 19.49 35.16 9.56
N TYR A 113 19.71 36.44 9.28
CA TYR A 113 18.81 37.51 9.74
C TYR A 113 17.42 37.33 9.13
N LEU A 114 16.38 37.71 9.87
CA LEU A 114 14.98 37.54 9.45
C LEU A 114 14.71 38.18 8.08
N GLY A 115 15.26 39.37 7.85
CA GLY A 115 15.15 40.08 6.57
C GLY A 115 15.76 39.28 5.41
N THR A 116 16.98 38.76 5.57
CA THR A 116 17.65 37.94 4.56
C THR A 116 16.89 36.64 4.30
N ALA A 117 16.50 35.93 5.36
CA ALA A 117 15.76 34.67 5.27
C ALA A 117 14.40 34.84 4.53
N THR A 118 13.76 35.99 4.71
CA THR A 118 12.52 36.37 4.03
C THR A 118 12.80 36.70 2.56
N GLN A 119 13.80 37.54 2.26
CA GLN A 119 14.11 38.00 0.91
C GLN A 119 14.57 36.87 -0.04
N ILE A 120 15.28 35.86 0.47
CA ILE A 120 15.65 34.67 -0.32
C ILE A 120 14.52 33.62 -0.39
N GLY A 121 13.39 33.89 0.29
CA GLY A 121 12.26 32.98 0.40
C GLY A 121 12.59 31.64 1.07
N ALA A 122 13.52 31.64 2.03
CA ALA A 122 13.72 30.53 2.95
C ALA A 122 12.55 30.48 3.95
N ILE A 123 12.09 31.65 4.42
CA ILE A 123 10.83 31.81 5.15
C ILE A 123 9.74 32.17 4.12
N PRO A 124 8.69 31.35 3.95
CA PRO A 124 7.61 31.65 3.01
C PRO A 124 6.94 32.99 3.36
N THR A 125 6.95 33.92 2.41
CA THR A 125 6.36 35.24 2.56
C THR A 125 5.63 35.60 1.28
N GLU A 126 4.44 36.19 1.42
CA GLU A 126 3.60 36.56 0.28
C GLU A 126 4.33 37.52 -0.67
N GLY A 127 4.26 37.26 -1.96
CA GLY A 127 4.92 38.07 -2.99
C GLY A 127 6.42 37.83 -3.17
N ILE A 128 7.08 37.02 -2.33
CA ILE A 128 8.53 36.73 -2.45
C ILE A 128 8.75 35.31 -3.01
N PRO A 129 9.46 35.16 -4.16
CA PRO A 129 9.79 33.85 -4.70
C PRO A 129 10.83 33.12 -3.82
N SER A 130 10.72 31.80 -3.74
CA SER A 130 11.68 30.99 -2.98
C SER A 130 12.88 30.61 -3.84
N LEU A 131 14.06 31.12 -3.49
CA LEU A 131 15.31 30.75 -4.17
C LEU A 131 15.58 29.25 -4.06
N LEU A 132 15.21 28.64 -2.94
CA LEU A 132 15.34 27.19 -2.76
C LEU A 132 14.56 26.40 -3.81
N LYS A 133 13.37 26.86 -4.22
CA LYS A 133 12.60 26.20 -5.31
C LYS A 133 13.29 26.27 -6.68
N VAL A 134 14.19 27.23 -6.88
CA VAL A 134 14.93 27.42 -8.14
C VAL A 134 16.26 26.66 -8.11
N LEU A 135 16.90 26.54 -6.95
CA LEU A 135 18.18 25.85 -6.78
C LEU A 135 18.06 24.33 -6.93
N PHE A 136 16.93 23.75 -6.52
CA PHE A 136 16.69 22.33 -6.66
C PHE A 136 16.03 22.01 -8.01
N PRO A 137 16.34 20.85 -8.63
CA PRO A 137 15.66 20.45 -9.85
C PRO A 137 14.16 20.26 -9.61
N SER A 138 13.34 20.44 -10.64
CA SER A 138 11.87 20.41 -10.53
C SER A 138 11.29 19.07 -10.04
N ASN A 139 12.08 18.00 -10.10
CA ASN A 139 11.75 16.65 -9.62
C ASN A 139 12.09 16.43 -8.13
N CYS A 140 12.74 17.40 -7.47
CA CYS A 140 13.13 17.33 -6.08
C CYS A 140 11.93 17.65 -5.18
N SER A 141 11.31 16.60 -4.63
CA SER A 141 10.14 16.75 -3.76
C SER A 141 10.56 17.08 -2.33
N GLY A 142 10.09 18.23 -1.83
CA GLY A 142 9.88 18.55 -0.40
C GLY A 142 11.08 18.42 0.55
N LEU A 143 11.49 17.20 0.90
CA LEU A 143 12.41 16.90 1.99
C LEU A 143 13.79 17.55 1.82
N PRO A 144 14.48 17.49 0.67
CA PRO A 144 15.77 18.15 0.52
C PRO A 144 15.68 19.67 0.63
N VAL A 145 14.58 20.25 0.12
CA VAL A 145 14.28 21.68 0.24
C VAL A 145 14.07 22.08 1.70
N LEU A 146 13.33 21.26 2.46
CA LEU A 146 13.12 21.46 3.90
C LEU A 146 14.41 21.30 4.69
N TYR A 147 15.24 20.32 4.35
CA TYR A 147 16.51 20.08 5.02
C TYR A 147 17.50 21.23 4.81
N VAL A 148 17.67 21.71 3.58
CA VAL A 148 18.54 22.87 3.32
C VAL A 148 17.98 24.16 3.91
N ARG A 149 16.66 24.34 3.89
CA ARG A 149 16.02 25.44 4.61
C ARG A 149 16.38 25.40 6.09
N ASP A 150 16.27 24.24 6.73
CA ASP A 150 16.59 24.08 8.14
C ASP A 150 18.07 24.36 8.42
N LEU A 151 19.00 23.87 7.60
CA LEU A 151 20.44 24.18 7.74
C LEU A 151 20.75 25.69 7.65
N LEU A 152 20.00 26.44 6.83
CA LEU A 152 20.18 27.90 6.71
C LEU A 152 19.62 28.67 7.90
N LEU A 153 18.48 28.23 8.43
CA LEU A 153 17.78 28.91 9.52
C LEU A 153 18.27 28.47 10.90
N ASN A 154 18.77 27.24 11.00
CA ASN A 154 19.25 26.58 12.21
C ASN A 154 20.58 25.87 11.93
N PRO A 155 21.67 26.61 11.66
CA PRO A 155 22.95 26.00 11.31
C PRO A 155 23.49 25.13 12.45
N PRO A 156 23.97 23.90 12.15
CA PRO A 156 24.53 23.01 13.16
C PRO A 156 25.94 23.46 13.59
N PRO A 157 26.51 22.87 14.66
CA PRO A 157 27.90 23.11 15.07
C PRO A 157 28.91 22.86 13.94
N TYR A 158 30.07 23.53 13.99
CA TYR A 158 31.09 23.44 12.91
C TYR A 158 31.52 22.00 12.61
N GLU A 159 31.69 21.15 13.63
CA GLU A 159 32.09 19.75 13.46
C GLU A 159 31.04 18.96 12.65
N ILE A 160 29.76 19.16 12.95
CA ILE A 160 28.64 18.53 12.25
C ILE A 160 28.52 19.06 10.82
N ALA A 161 28.71 20.37 10.63
CA ALA A 161 28.71 20.97 9.30
C ALA A 161 29.87 20.42 8.43
N LEU A 162 31.05 20.21 9.02
CA LEU A 162 32.19 19.56 8.36
C LEU A 162 31.88 18.10 8.01
N ALA A 163 31.24 17.35 8.91
CA ALA A 163 30.81 15.98 8.63
C ALA A 163 29.82 15.93 7.45
N ILE A 164 28.79 16.80 7.44
CA ILE A 164 27.85 16.90 6.32
C ILE A 164 28.58 17.24 5.01
N GLN A 165 29.55 18.17 5.05
CA GLN A 165 30.32 18.53 3.87
C GLN A 165 31.16 17.34 3.36
N GLU A 166 31.79 16.59 4.26
CA GLU A 166 32.58 15.42 3.90
C GLU A 166 31.72 14.30 3.30
N ILE A 167 30.54 14.07 3.86
CA ILE A 167 29.53 13.16 3.29
C ILE A 167 29.21 13.56 1.85
N CYS A 168 28.95 14.84 1.56
CA CYS A 168 28.68 15.30 0.20
C CYS A 168 29.85 15.05 -0.76
N LYS A 169 31.10 15.24 -0.32
CA LYS A 169 32.31 14.98 -1.14
C LYS A 169 32.49 13.49 -1.43
N VAL A 170 32.26 12.63 -0.43
CA VAL A 170 32.35 11.18 -0.62
C VAL A 170 31.23 10.74 -1.57
N MET A 171 30.01 11.21 -1.32
CA MET A 171 28.82 10.90 -2.11
C MET A 171 28.96 11.28 -3.60
N SER A 172 29.62 12.39 -3.92
CA SER A 172 29.85 12.80 -5.32
C SER A 172 30.77 11.85 -6.11
N ASN A 173 31.59 11.07 -5.40
CA ASN A 173 32.54 10.13 -6.00
C ASN A 173 32.05 8.67 -5.98
N VAL A 174 30.84 8.42 -5.47
CA VAL A 174 30.27 7.06 -5.40
C VAL A 174 29.95 6.56 -6.80
N THR A 175 30.41 5.36 -7.12
CA THR A 175 30.16 4.67 -8.41
C THR A 175 29.31 3.41 -8.27
N CYS A 176 28.99 3.00 -7.04
CA CYS A 176 28.05 1.92 -6.78
C CYS A 176 26.61 2.45 -6.62
N PRO A 177 25.58 1.65 -6.91
CA PRO A 177 24.20 2.01 -6.63
C PRO A 177 23.98 2.29 -5.15
N ILE A 178 23.07 3.22 -4.87
CA ILE A 178 22.70 3.62 -3.51
C ILE A 178 21.30 3.09 -3.19
N PRO A 179 21.00 2.71 -1.94
CA PRO A 179 19.64 2.31 -1.57
C PRO A 179 18.63 3.46 -1.73
N GLU A 180 17.43 3.14 -2.18
CA GLU A 180 16.29 4.06 -2.26
C GLU A 180 15.65 4.18 -0.88
N PHE A 181 16.12 5.13 -0.07
CA PHE A 181 15.62 5.30 1.29
C PHE A 181 14.12 5.65 1.34
N THR A 182 13.33 4.75 1.91
CA THR A 182 11.90 5.00 2.08
C THR A 182 11.67 6.00 3.22
N CYS A 183 11.17 7.20 2.91
CA CYS A 183 10.89 8.22 3.92
C CYS A 183 9.55 7.95 4.61
N ILE A 184 9.57 7.64 5.92
CA ILE A 184 8.37 7.39 6.72
C ILE A 184 8.33 8.36 7.92
N PRO A 185 7.17 8.97 8.22
CA PRO A 185 7.01 9.77 9.43
C PRO A 185 7.21 8.93 10.70
N SER A 186 8.29 9.19 11.43
CA SER A 186 8.67 8.45 12.65
C SER A 186 7.60 8.52 13.75
N ALA A 187 7.00 9.70 13.96
CA ALA A 187 5.91 9.90 14.93
C ALA A 187 4.69 8.99 14.66
N LYS A 188 4.34 8.80 13.38
CA LYS A 188 3.24 7.90 12.98
C LYS A 188 3.58 6.45 13.35
N LEU A 189 4.80 6.00 13.04
CA LEU A 189 5.24 4.64 13.33
C LEU A 189 5.26 4.35 14.83
N VAL A 190 5.81 5.25 15.63
CA VAL A 190 5.86 5.09 17.10
C VAL A 190 4.45 4.95 17.66
N LYS A 191 3.52 5.83 17.26
CA LYS A 191 2.12 5.76 17.71
C LYS A 191 1.46 4.43 17.33
N LEU A 192 1.62 3.97 16.09
CA LEU A 192 1.04 2.69 15.65
C LEU A 192 1.65 1.50 16.38
N LEU A 193 2.97 1.53 16.67
CA LEU A 193 3.65 0.49 17.43
C LEU A 193 3.16 0.44 18.89
N GLU A 194 2.98 1.60 19.53
CA GLU A 194 2.45 1.68 20.90
C GLU A 194 1.02 1.15 21.00
N LEU A 195 0.17 1.47 20.00
CA LEU A 195 -1.22 0.98 19.93
C LEU A 195 -1.33 -0.48 19.45
N LYS A 196 -0.22 -1.09 19.00
CA LYS A 196 -0.19 -2.42 18.36
C LYS A 196 -1.08 -2.53 17.11
N GLU A 197 -1.19 -1.43 16.36
CA GLU A 197 -2.02 -1.30 15.15
C GLU A 197 -1.21 -1.28 13.84
N VAL A 198 0.08 -1.63 13.90
CA VAL A 198 0.93 -1.68 12.70
C VAL A 198 0.51 -2.84 11.81
N ASN A 199 0.19 -2.53 10.55
CA ASN A 199 -0.15 -3.54 9.55
C ASN A 199 1.10 -4.09 8.83
N HIS A 200 0.93 -5.18 8.08
CA HIS A 200 2.01 -5.82 7.31
C HIS A 200 2.72 -4.87 6.33
N ILE A 201 2.01 -3.88 5.77
CA ILE A 201 2.58 -2.90 4.84
C ILE A 201 3.58 -2.00 5.57
N GLU A 202 3.20 -1.45 6.72
CA GLU A 202 4.09 -0.60 7.51
C GLU A 202 5.27 -1.40 8.09
N PHE A 203 5.07 -2.66 8.50
CA PHE A 203 6.18 -3.55 8.87
C PHE A 203 7.13 -3.83 7.69
N SER A 204 6.60 -4.05 6.49
CA SER A 204 7.40 -4.22 5.28
C SER A 204 8.23 -2.97 4.95
N LYS A 205 7.65 -1.78 5.14
CA LYS A 205 8.40 -0.52 4.97
C LYS A 205 9.49 -0.34 6.04
N ILE A 206 9.21 -0.65 7.32
CA ILE A 206 10.22 -0.64 8.38
C ILE A 206 11.36 -1.58 8.01
N LYS A 207 11.04 -2.82 7.63
CA LYS A 207 12.02 -3.82 7.21
C LYS A 207 12.88 -3.31 6.03
N SER A 208 12.26 -2.66 5.03
CA SER A 208 12.98 -2.07 3.90
C SER A 208 14.06 -1.08 4.36
N ILE A 209 13.71 -0.14 5.25
CA ILE A 209 14.67 0.85 5.77
C ILE A 209 15.82 0.18 6.51
N LEU A 210 15.53 -0.83 7.33
CA LEU A 210 16.56 -1.57 8.05
C LEU A 210 17.50 -2.30 7.08
N GLU A 211 16.95 -2.90 6.03
CA GLU A 211 17.74 -3.55 4.97
C GLU A 211 18.57 -2.56 4.16
N GLU A 212 18.05 -1.36 3.87
CA GLU A 212 18.76 -0.27 3.21
C GLU A 212 19.99 0.18 4.04
N VAL A 213 19.84 0.30 5.36
CA VAL A 213 20.96 0.59 6.28
C VAL A 213 21.99 -0.55 6.28
N LEU A 214 21.54 -1.80 6.38
CA LEU A 214 22.42 -2.98 6.35
C LEU A 214 23.14 -3.12 5.00
N GLN A 215 22.50 -2.70 3.90
CA GLN A 215 23.11 -2.66 2.58
C GLN A 215 24.25 -1.64 2.52
N MET A 216 24.04 -0.44 3.09
CA MET A 216 25.14 0.54 3.20
C MET A 216 26.29 -0.01 4.04
N TYR A 217 26.00 -0.67 5.17
CA TYR A 217 27.02 -1.27 6.03
C TYR A 217 27.87 -2.34 5.33
N ARG A 218 27.25 -3.20 4.51
CA ARG A 218 27.94 -4.27 3.77
C ARG A 218 28.86 -3.77 2.65
N ASN A 219 28.60 -2.58 2.11
CA ASN A 219 29.42 -1.99 1.05
C ASN A 219 30.49 -1.09 1.66
N SER A 220 31.77 -1.34 1.40
CA SER A 220 32.87 -0.58 2.01
C SER A 220 32.82 0.93 1.71
N VAL A 221 32.39 1.34 0.51
CA VAL A 221 32.28 2.76 0.15
C VAL A 221 31.11 3.43 0.86
N LEU A 222 29.97 2.75 0.92
CA LEU A 222 28.77 3.30 1.57
C LEU A 222 28.86 3.23 3.10
N ASN A 223 29.62 2.30 3.65
CA ASN A 223 29.84 2.17 5.09
C ASN A 223 30.56 3.40 5.66
N GLU A 224 31.54 3.94 4.93
CA GLU A 224 32.20 5.20 5.34
C GLU A 224 31.20 6.37 5.37
N ILE A 225 30.27 6.44 4.41
CA ILE A 225 29.19 7.43 4.42
C ILE A 225 28.26 7.20 5.63
N LEU A 226 27.89 5.94 5.91
CA LEU A 226 27.02 5.59 7.02
C LEU A 226 27.61 5.97 8.37
N LYS A 227 28.92 5.76 8.57
CA LYS A 227 29.63 6.20 9.79
C LYS A 227 29.60 7.71 9.94
N LEU A 228 29.86 8.46 8.87
CA LEU A 228 29.83 9.93 8.91
C LEU A 228 28.41 10.47 9.18
N LEU A 229 27.35 9.76 8.77
CA LEU A 229 25.95 10.14 9.02
C LEU A 229 25.55 10.01 10.50
N MET A 230 26.31 9.31 11.34
CA MET A 230 25.94 9.09 12.75
C MET A 230 25.84 10.38 13.55
N ASP A 231 26.83 11.28 13.44
CA ASP A 231 26.84 12.52 14.21
C ASP A 231 25.72 13.49 13.77
N PRO A 232 25.51 13.77 12.47
CA PRO A 232 24.36 14.55 12.01
C PRO A 232 23.02 13.92 12.42
N THR A 233 22.90 12.59 12.37
CA THR A 233 21.67 11.88 12.78
C THR A 233 21.42 12.03 14.28
N TRP A 234 22.46 11.93 15.10
CA TRP A 234 22.35 12.19 16.54
C TRP A 234 21.88 13.62 16.80
N VAL A 235 22.44 14.63 16.12
CA VAL A 235 22.00 16.03 16.32
C VAL A 235 20.55 16.24 15.88
N ALA A 236 20.13 15.65 14.76
CA ALA A 236 18.78 15.79 14.25
C ALA A 236 17.72 15.08 15.11
N THR A 237 18.07 13.95 15.73
CA THR A 237 17.14 13.09 16.49
C THR A 237 17.25 13.25 18.01
N GLY A 238 18.36 13.82 18.49
CA GLY A 238 18.82 13.79 19.87
C GLY A 238 19.01 12.40 20.45
N LEU A 239 19.16 11.38 19.60
CA LEU A 239 19.40 9.99 19.98
C LEU A 239 20.85 9.62 19.73
N LYS A 240 21.62 9.45 20.80
CA LYS A 240 22.99 8.96 20.70
C LYS A 240 22.97 7.43 20.75
N ILE A 241 23.26 6.81 19.61
CA ILE A 241 23.34 5.36 19.46
C ILE A 241 24.74 5.03 18.94
N GLU A 242 25.36 4.00 19.50
CA GLU A 242 26.65 3.50 19.00
C GLU A 242 26.46 2.82 17.64
N PHE A 243 27.41 3.02 16.74
CA PHE A 243 27.32 2.53 15.36
C PHE A 243 27.08 1.02 15.26
N GLU A 244 27.84 0.22 16.02
CA GLU A 244 27.71 -1.24 16.03
C GLU A 244 26.35 -1.68 16.59
N THR A 245 25.85 -1.00 17.63
CA THR A 245 24.53 -1.26 18.21
C THR A 245 23.42 -0.96 17.20
N LEU A 246 23.52 0.12 16.44
CA LEU A 246 22.55 0.44 15.39
C LEU A 246 22.48 -0.69 14.36
N VAL A 247 23.64 -1.17 13.89
CA VAL A 247 23.72 -2.24 12.88
C VAL A 247 23.15 -3.55 13.42
N SER A 248 23.51 -3.94 14.64
CA SER A 248 23.03 -5.18 15.25
C SER A 248 21.52 -5.17 15.50
N GLU A 249 20.97 -4.04 15.95
CA GLU A 249 19.52 -3.89 16.16
C GLU A 249 18.76 -3.87 14.83
N CYS A 250 19.31 -3.24 13.79
CA CYS A 250 18.74 -3.31 12.44
C CYS A 250 18.64 -4.75 11.93
N GLU A 251 19.67 -5.56 12.14
CA GLU A 251 19.67 -6.98 11.76
C GLU A 251 18.64 -7.78 12.56
N LEU A 252 18.61 -7.61 13.88
CA LEU A 252 17.67 -8.31 14.77
C LEU A 252 16.21 -7.98 14.42
N VAL A 253 15.88 -6.71 14.26
CA VAL A 253 14.51 -6.26 13.98
C VAL A 253 14.10 -6.68 12.56
N SER A 254 14.99 -6.55 11.58
CA SER A 254 14.72 -7.00 10.21
C SER A 254 14.47 -8.51 10.13
N HIS A 255 15.20 -9.31 10.91
CA HIS A 255 14.98 -10.74 11.04
C HIS A 255 13.61 -11.05 11.65
N ARG A 256 13.30 -10.47 12.82
CA ARG A 256 12.02 -10.70 13.52
C ARG A 256 10.81 -10.33 12.67
N ILE A 257 10.86 -9.20 11.97
CA ILE A 257 9.79 -8.81 11.04
C ILE A 257 9.69 -9.85 9.92
N GLY A 258 10.82 -10.24 9.34
CA GLY A 258 10.90 -11.22 8.25
C GLY A 258 10.48 -12.64 8.64
N GLU A 259 10.43 -12.99 9.92
CA GLU A 259 9.86 -14.25 10.41
C GLU A 259 8.32 -14.22 10.44
N VAL A 260 7.72 -13.03 10.55
CA VAL A 260 6.27 -12.85 10.74
C VAL A 260 5.57 -12.50 9.43
N ILE A 261 6.05 -11.50 8.70
CA ILE A 261 5.39 -11.05 7.46
C ILE A 261 5.75 -11.95 6.29
N SER A 262 4.81 -12.15 5.37
CA SER A 262 5.11 -12.83 4.11
C SER A 262 5.82 -11.88 3.14
N LEU A 263 6.78 -12.42 2.39
CA LEU A 263 7.60 -11.68 1.43
C LEU A 263 7.35 -12.20 0.01
N GLU A 264 7.57 -11.33 -0.99
CA GLU A 264 7.37 -11.68 -2.40
C GLU A 264 8.16 -12.95 -2.79
N GLY A 265 7.45 -13.96 -3.32
CA GLY A 265 8.03 -15.22 -3.79
C GLY A 265 7.85 -16.42 -2.86
N GLU A 266 7.24 -16.25 -1.69
CA GLU A 266 6.82 -17.37 -0.84
C GLU A 266 5.65 -18.13 -1.50
N THR A 267 5.79 -19.45 -1.66
CA THR A 267 4.86 -20.30 -2.43
C THR A 267 3.84 -21.05 -1.57
N ASP A 268 3.91 -20.89 -0.26
CA ASP A 268 3.10 -21.58 0.75
C ASP A 268 1.72 -20.94 0.97
N GLN A 269 1.44 -19.81 0.32
CA GLN A 269 0.18 -19.06 0.47
C GLN A 269 -0.62 -18.97 -0.83
N LYS A 270 -0.75 -20.09 -1.53
CA LYS A 270 -1.58 -20.13 -2.74
C LYS A 270 -3.05 -19.93 -2.40
N PHE A 271 -3.75 -19.26 -3.31
CA PHE A 271 -5.20 -19.20 -3.29
C PHE A 271 -5.80 -20.59 -3.38
N SER A 272 -6.94 -20.77 -2.71
CA SER A 272 -7.76 -21.96 -2.91
C SER A 272 -8.23 -22.00 -4.36
N SER A 273 -8.44 -23.21 -4.88
CA SER A 273 -8.87 -23.38 -6.26
C SER A 273 -9.75 -24.61 -6.39
N CYS A 274 -10.76 -24.50 -7.25
CA CYS A 274 -11.64 -25.58 -7.63
C CYS A 274 -11.94 -25.47 -9.14
N GLY A 275 -12.09 -26.61 -9.83
CA GLY A 275 -12.36 -26.61 -11.27
C GLY A 275 -13.72 -26.01 -11.66
N ASN A 276 -14.68 -26.02 -10.73
CA ASN A 276 -16.08 -25.66 -11.02
C ASN A 276 -16.50 -24.31 -10.40
N ILE A 277 -15.60 -23.68 -9.64
CA ILE A 277 -15.80 -22.35 -9.04
C ILE A 277 -14.76 -21.40 -9.69
N PRO A 278 -15.16 -20.22 -10.18
CA PRO A 278 -14.23 -19.26 -10.75
C PRO A 278 -13.09 -18.91 -9.78
N SER A 279 -11.87 -18.73 -10.29
CA SER A 279 -10.71 -18.31 -9.49
C SER A 279 -10.96 -16.99 -8.75
N ASP A 280 -11.68 -16.08 -9.40
CA ASP A 280 -11.94 -14.72 -8.94
C ASP A 280 -12.70 -14.73 -7.60
N PHE A 281 -13.56 -15.72 -7.38
CA PHE A 281 -14.26 -15.89 -6.10
C PHE A 281 -13.27 -16.13 -4.95
N PHE A 282 -12.29 -17.02 -5.13
CA PHE A 282 -11.28 -17.28 -4.11
C PHE A 282 -10.33 -16.10 -3.94
N GLU A 283 -10.02 -15.39 -5.03
CA GLU A 283 -9.22 -14.18 -4.97
C GLU A 283 -9.92 -13.08 -4.14
N ASP A 284 -11.21 -12.83 -4.39
CA ASP A 284 -11.99 -11.83 -3.63
C ASP A 284 -12.06 -12.17 -2.13
N MET A 285 -12.26 -13.45 -1.79
CA MET A 285 -12.37 -13.90 -0.40
C MET A 285 -11.03 -13.89 0.34
N GLU A 286 -9.95 -14.31 -0.33
CA GLU A 286 -8.68 -14.58 0.36
C GLU A 286 -7.63 -13.48 0.20
N SER A 287 -7.73 -12.60 -0.81
CA SER A 287 -6.73 -11.54 -1.08
C SER A 287 -6.62 -10.51 0.05
N SER A 288 -7.69 -10.37 0.83
CA SER A 288 -7.76 -9.47 1.98
C SER A 288 -6.89 -9.92 3.16
N TRP A 289 -6.35 -11.14 3.17
CA TRP A 289 -5.54 -11.61 4.29
C TRP A 289 -4.38 -12.54 3.89
N LYS A 290 -4.53 -13.36 2.84
CA LYS A 290 -3.42 -14.17 2.30
C LYS A 290 -2.31 -13.26 1.77
N GLY A 291 -1.07 -13.71 1.94
CA GLY A 291 0.14 -12.99 1.53
C GLY A 291 0.59 -11.89 2.50
N ARG A 292 -0.05 -11.74 3.68
CA ARG A 292 0.30 -10.70 4.67
C ARG A 292 1.21 -11.22 5.78
N VAL A 293 0.86 -12.36 6.36
CA VAL A 293 1.56 -13.01 7.48
C VAL A 293 1.93 -14.42 7.03
N LYS A 294 3.06 -14.96 7.48
CA LYS A 294 3.47 -16.33 7.13
C LYS A 294 2.47 -17.36 7.63
N ARG A 295 2.23 -18.39 6.82
CA ARG A 295 1.28 -19.47 7.11
C ARG A 295 1.54 -20.13 8.47
N VAL A 296 2.81 -20.31 8.84
CA VAL A 296 3.24 -20.91 10.12
C VAL A 296 2.62 -20.25 11.36
N HIS A 297 2.24 -18.96 11.30
CA HIS A 297 1.64 -18.24 12.42
C HIS A 297 0.12 -18.29 12.45
N LEU A 298 -0.51 -18.82 11.39
CA LEU A 298 -1.97 -18.81 11.18
C LEU A 298 -2.47 -20.16 10.64
N GLU A 299 -1.74 -21.26 10.85
CA GLU A 299 -2.01 -22.57 10.22
C GLU A 299 -3.46 -23.02 10.43
N ASP A 300 -3.97 -22.89 11.65
CA ASP A 300 -5.35 -23.26 12.01
C ASP A 300 -6.38 -22.50 11.15
N ALA A 301 -6.18 -21.18 10.96
CA ALA A 301 -7.08 -20.36 10.15
C ALA A 301 -6.97 -20.70 8.65
N PHE A 302 -5.76 -21.01 8.16
CA PHE A 302 -5.58 -21.50 6.79
C PHE A 302 -6.31 -22.83 6.58
N GLU A 303 -6.20 -23.77 7.53
CA GLU A 303 -6.87 -25.06 7.47
C GLU A 303 -8.39 -24.93 7.49
N GLU A 304 -8.94 -24.05 8.33
CA GLU A 304 -10.38 -23.76 8.37
C GLU A 304 -10.90 -23.22 7.03
N VAL A 305 -10.20 -22.26 6.41
CA VAL A 305 -10.58 -21.73 5.10
C VAL A 305 -10.47 -22.78 4.01
N GLU A 306 -9.39 -23.58 4.00
CA GLU A 306 -9.24 -24.68 3.04
C GLU A 306 -10.35 -25.73 3.20
N ASN A 307 -10.78 -26.03 4.42
CA ASN A 307 -11.87 -26.96 4.70
C ASN A 307 -13.23 -26.38 4.30
N ALA A 308 -13.48 -25.09 4.54
CA ALA A 308 -14.67 -24.39 4.07
C ALA A 308 -14.72 -24.35 2.54
N ALA A 309 -13.60 -24.08 1.87
CA ALA A 309 -13.49 -24.12 0.41
C ALA A 309 -13.78 -25.51 -0.16
N LYS A 310 -13.31 -26.58 0.49
CA LYS A 310 -13.65 -27.97 0.12
C LYS A 310 -15.14 -28.25 0.32
N ALA A 311 -15.73 -27.82 1.43
CA ALA A 311 -17.15 -28.01 1.70
C ALA A 311 -18.03 -27.29 0.67
N LEU A 312 -17.68 -26.04 0.33
CA LEU A 312 -18.35 -25.28 -0.73
C LEU A 312 -18.19 -25.98 -2.09
N SER A 313 -16.98 -26.45 -2.42
CA SER A 313 -16.73 -27.19 -3.65
C SER A 313 -17.59 -28.44 -3.76
N LEU A 314 -17.77 -29.18 -2.65
CA LEU A 314 -18.62 -30.36 -2.63
C LEU A 314 -20.10 -29.99 -2.83
N ALA A 315 -20.59 -28.97 -2.14
CA ALA A 315 -21.98 -28.51 -2.30
C ALA A 315 -22.26 -28.06 -3.74
N VAL A 316 -21.36 -27.29 -4.34
CA VAL A 316 -21.50 -26.85 -5.74
C VAL A 316 -21.48 -28.04 -6.71
N LEU A 317 -20.59 -29.01 -6.49
CA LEU A 317 -20.52 -30.22 -7.31
C LEU A 317 -21.77 -31.10 -7.20
N GLU A 318 -22.31 -31.28 -5.99
CA GLU A 318 -23.50 -32.11 -5.78
C GLU A 318 -24.75 -31.45 -6.35
N ASP A 319 -24.89 -30.13 -6.16
CA ASP A 319 -26.15 -29.43 -6.40
C ASP A 319 -26.23 -28.77 -7.78
N PHE A 320 -25.14 -28.15 -8.24
CA PHE A 320 -25.13 -27.36 -9.47
C PHE A 320 -24.54 -28.11 -10.67
N GLU A 321 -23.60 -29.04 -10.48
CA GLU A 321 -23.03 -29.82 -11.58
C GLU A 321 -24.11 -30.59 -12.38
N PRO A 322 -25.13 -31.21 -11.76
CA PRO A 322 -26.21 -31.85 -12.50
C PRO A 322 -27.02 -30.86 -13.34
N ILE A 323 -27.22 -29.64 -12.84
CA ILE A 323 -27.96 -28.57 -13.52
C ILE A 323 -27.15 -28.08 -14.72
N ILE A 324 -25.88 -27.74 -14.50
CA ILE A 324 -24.94 -27.27 -15.54
C ILE A 324 -24.75 -28.35 -16.62
N SER A 325 -24.59 -29.61 -16.21
CA SER A 325 -24.44 -30.74 -17.14
C SER A 325 -25.69 -30.93 -18.00
N ARG A 326 -26.89 -30.77 -17.42
CA ARG A 326 -28.15 -30.84 -18.16
C ARG A 326 -28.32 -29.68 -19.15
N ILE A 327 -27.93 -28.47 -18.76
CA ILE A 327 -27.92 -27.30 -19.64
C ILE A 327 -26.97 -27.54 -20.81
N LYS A 328 -25.70 -27.92 -20.53
CA LYS A 328 -24.67 -28.22 -21.55
C LYS A 328 -25.10 -29.34 -22.51
N ALA A 329 -25.72 -30.40 -22.01
CA ALA A 329 -26.23 -31.50 -22.82
C ALA A 329 -27.40 -31.08 -23.74
N THR A 330 -28.20 -30.08 -23.34
CA THR A 330 -29.34 -29.59 -24.13
C THR A 330 -28.93 -28.60 -25.22
N THR A 331 -27.76 -27.96 -25.09
CA THR A 331 -27.14 -27.06 -26.09
C THR A 331 -26.39 -27.79 -27.23
N ALA A 332 -26.42 -29.12 -27.29
CA ALA A 332 -25.80 -29.90 -28.38
C ALA A 332 -26.52 -29.67 -29.74
N PRO A 333 -25.82 -29.81 -30.89
CA PRO A 333 -26.06 -29.02 -32.11
C PRO A 333 -27.19 -29.55 -33.01
N LEU A 334 -28.42 -29.61 -32.49
CA LEU A 334 -29.63 -29.91 -33.27
C LEU A 334 -30.71 -28.83 -33.06
N GLY A 335 -30.41 -27.62 -33.57
CA GLY A 335 -31.38 -26.70 -34.18
C GLY A 335 -32.58 -26.19 -33.37
N GLY A 336 -32.39 -25.11 -32.59
CA GLY A 336 -33.43 -24.18 -32.15
C GLY A 336 -32.85 -23.04 -31.29
N PRO A 337 -33.39 -21.80 -31.33
CA PRO A 337 -32.86 -20.65 -30.59
C PRO A 337 -33.30 -20.74 -29.11
N LYS A 338 -32.69 -21.64 -28.34
CA LYS A 338 -32.94 -21.72 -26.90
C LYS A 338 -31.71 -21.21 -26.17
N GLY A 339 -31.72 -19.91 -25.86
CA GLY A 339 -30.68 -19.27 -25.08
C GLY A 339 -30.61 -19.84 -23.67
N GLU A 340 -29.45 -19.70 -23.04
CA GLU A 340 -29.27 -19.89 -21.61
C GLU A 340 -29.45 -18.54 -20.92
N ILE A 341 -30.26 -18.47 -19.86
CA ILE A 341 -30.52 -17.24 -19.13
C ILE A 341 -30.32 -17.46 -17.63
N SER A 342 -29.38 -16.73 -17.04
CA SER A 342 -29.26 -16.63 -15.58
C SER A 342 -29.65 -15.21 -15.17
N TYR A 343 -30.73 -15.10 -14.40
CA TYR A 343 -31.17 -13.84 -13.82
C TYR A 343 -30.88 -13.83 -12.33
N ASP A 344 -30.16 -12.80 -11.90
CA ASP A 344 -29.93 -12.55 -10.48
C ASP A 344 -30.83 -11.38 -10.02
N GLU A 345 -31.82 -11.71 -9.18
CA GLU A 345 -32.69 -10.76 -8.47
C GLU A 345 -33.31 -9.63 -9.32
N ILE A 346 -34.16 -10.04 -10.27
CA ILE A 346 -34.89 -9.14 -11.16
C ILE A 346 -35.76 -8.15 -10.36
N CYS A 347 -35.87 -6.91 -10.86
CA CYS A 347 -36.76 -5.87 -10.33
C CYS A 347 -36.41 -5.31 -8.93
N ARG A 348 -35.15 -5.35 -8.48
CA ARG A 348 -34.69 -4.73 -7.21
C ARG A 348 -35.00 -3.23 -7.04
N GLY A 349 -35.14 -2.47 -8.14
CA GLY A 349 -35.24 -0.99 -8.11
C GLY A 349 -36.67 -0.40 -8.16
N THR A 350 -37.72 -1.22 -8.03
CA THR A 350 -39.11 -0.77 -8.15
C THR A 350 -39.95 -1.15 -6.92
N GLU A 351 -41.18 -0.67 -6.87
CA GLU A 351 -42.16 -1.06 -5.85
C GLU A 351 -42.31 -2.59 -5.80
N THR A 352 -42.15 -3.19 -4.62
CA THR A 352 -42.06 -4.65 -4.43
C THR A 352 -43.24 -5.39 -5.07
N ALA A 353 -44.48 -4.94 -4.86
CA ALA A 353 -45.67 -5.59 -5.41
C ALA A 353 -45.68 -5.61 -6.96
N LYS A 354 -45.30 -4.48 -7.59
CA LYS A 354 -45.21 -4.39 -9.05
C LYS A 354 -44.01 -5.17 -9.59
N GLY A 355 -42.88 -5.10 -8.88
CA GLY A 355 -41.68 -5.88 -9.19
C GLY A 355 -41.97 -7.38 -9.21
N THR A 356 -42.71 -7.89 -8.22
CA THR A 356 -43.14 -9.30 -8.15
C THR A 356 -44.01 -9.70 -9.33
N CYS A 357 -44.98 -8.86 -9.74
CA CYS A 357 -45.84 -9.14 -10.90
C CYS A 357 -45.05 -9.16 -12.21
N ILE A 358 -44.10 -8.23 -12.39
CA ILE A 358 -43.23 -8.17 -13.57
C ILE A 358 -42.31 -9.38 -13.60
N ALA A 359 -41.67 -9.72 -12.50
CA ALA A 359 -40.81 -10.90 -12.39
C ALA A 359 -41.60 -12.19 -12.70
N GLY A 360 -42.83 -12.32 -12.18
CA GLY A 360 -43.73 -13.42 -12.51
C GLY A 360 -44.05 -13.52 -14.00
N SER A 361 -44.41 -12.41 -14.64
CA SER A 361 -44.66 -12.37 -16.09
C SER A 361 -43.43 -12.72 -16.93
N VAL A 362 -42.22 -12.33 -16.48
CA VAL A 362 -40.96 -12.72 -17.11
C VAL A 362 -40.74 -14.23 -16.97
N VAL A 363 -40.95 -14.82 -15.80
CA VAL A 363 -40.84 -16.27 -15.57
C VAL A 363 -41.79 -17.04 -16.49
N GLU A 364 -43.05 -16.62 -16.60
CA GLU A 364 -44.04 -17.24 -17.51
C GLU A 364 -43.58 -17.15 -18.97
N THR A 365 -43.13 -15.97 -19.41
CA THR A 365 -42.68 -15.77 -20.79
C THR A 365 -41.47 -16.65 -21.11
N LEU A 366 -40.54 -16.81 -20.17
CA LEU A 366 -39.36 -17.65 -20.34
C LEU A 366 -39.71 -19.14 -20.40
N ASP A 367 -40.67 -19.58 -19.58
CA ASP A 367 -41.20 -20.95 -19.62
C ASP A 367 -41.95 -21.22 -20.95
N GLU A 368 -42.75 -20.27 -21.42
CA GLU A 368 -43.47 -20.37 -22.71
C GLU A 368 -42.52 -20.46 -23.92
N ILE A 369 -41.43 -19.69 -23.90
CA ILE A 369 -40.38 -19.75 -24.93
C ILE A 369 -39.59 -21.08 -24.83
N GLY A 370 -39.65 -21.76 -23.67
CA GLY A 370 -38.89 -22.97 -23.39
C GLY A 370 -37.40 -22.68 -23.22
N CYS A 371 -37.08 -21.53 -22.63
CA CYS A 371 -35.72 -21.12 -22.28
C CYS A 371 -35.21 -21.94 -21.09
N LEU A 372 -33.93 -22.30 -21.09
CA LEU A 372 -33.29 -22.93 -19.95
C LEU A 372 -32.57 -21.86 -19.13
N GLY A 373 -32.76 -21.88 -17.81
CA GLY A 373 -32.20 -20.83 -16.97
C GLY A 373 -32.38 -21.02 -15.48
N ILE A 374 -31.62 -20.25 -14.72
CA ILE A 374 -31.73 -20.14 -13.26
C ILE A 374 -32.16 -18.72 -12.94
N ILE A 375 -33.15 -18.56 -12.07
CA ILE A 375 -33.65 -17.25 -11.63
C ILE A 375 -33.56 -17.23 -10.11
N SER A 376 -32.69 -16.38 -9.57
CA SER A 376 -32.67 -16.08 -8.14
C SER A 376 -33.65 -14.93 -7.84
N THR A 377 -34.28 -14.93 -6.66
CA THR A 377 -35.22 -13.87 -6.27
C THR A 377 -35.33 -13.73 -4.76
N HIS A 378 -35.47 -12.48 -4.30
CA HIS A 378 -35.83 -12.12 -2.92
C HIS A 378 -37.33 -11.82 -2.77
N LEU A 379 -38.09 -11.88 -3.87
CA LEU A 379 -39.51 -11.52 -3.90
C LEU A 379 -40.38 -12.72 -3.51
N HIS A 380 -40.56 -12.98 -2.21
CA HIS A 380 -41.36 -14.12 -1.73
C HIS A 380 -42.78 -14.18 -2.30
N GLY A 381 -43.38 -13.02 -2.60
CA GLY A 381 -44.72 -12.95 -3.18
C GLY A 381 -44.85 -13.60 -4.56
N ILE A 382 -43.74 -13.90 -5.25
CA ILE A 382 -43.76 -14.57 -6.56
C ILE A 382 -44.33 -15.98 -6.45
N PHE A 383 -44.14 -16.64 -5.30
CA PHE A 383 -44.64 -17.99 -5.04
C PHE A 383 -46.16 -18.02 -4.81
N ASP A 384 -46.76 -16.88 -4.47
CA ASP A 384 -48.19 -16.75 -4.19
C ASP A 384 -48.96 -16.19 -5.42
N LEU A 385 -48.25 -15.85 -6.50
CA LEU A 385 -48.87 -15.43 -7.76
C LEU A 385 -49.42 -16.64 -8.54
N PRO A 386 -50.57 -16.49 -9.22
CA PRO A 386 -51.14 -17.55 -10.06
C PRO A 386 -50.41 -17.64 -11.41
N LEU A 387 -49.13 -18.02 -11.39
CA LEU A 387 -48.30 -18.14 -12.59
C LEU A 387 -48.71 -19.37 -13.41
N ASN A 388 -48.82 -19.21 -14.73
CA ASN A 388 -49.05 -20.26 -15.71
C ASN A 388 -47.73 -20.89 -16.19
N ALA A 389 -46.81 -21.17 -15.26
CA ALA A 389 -45.52 -21.77 -15.55
C ALA A 389 -45.53 -23.27 -15.17
N LYS A 390 -45.22 -24.14 -16.12
CA LYS A 390 -45.37 -25.61 -16.00
C LYS A 390 -44.05 -26.33 -15.78
N ASN A 391 -42.92 -25.76 -16.23
CA ASN A 391 -41.60 -26.40 -16.12
C ASN A 391 -40.68 -25.71 -15.11
N VAL A 392 -41.25 -25.05 -14.10
CA VAL A 392 -40.51 -24.38 -13.04
C VAL A 392 -40.33 -25.32 -11.85
N VAL A 393 -39.09 -25.49 -11.39
CA VAL A 393 -38.75 -26.19 -10.15
C VAL A 393 -38.27 -25.18 -9.14
N TYR A 394 -38.90 -25.18 -7.97
CA TYR A 394 -38.49 -24.31 -6.87
C TYR A 394 -37.35 -24.96 -6.09
N LYS A 395 -36.28 -24.19 -5.91
CA LYS A 395 -35.13 -24.54 -5.12
C LYS A 395 -34.87 -23.45 -4.08
N ALA A 396 -34.36 -23.85 -2.93
CA ALA A 396 -34.00 -22.94 -1.85
C ALA A 396 -32.60 -23.28 -1.32
N MET A 397 -31.87 -22.26 -0.85
CA MET A 397 -30.65 -22.49 -0.09
C MET A 397 -31.01 -22.91 1.33
N SER A 398 -30.48 -24.07 1.74
CA SER A 398 -30.70 -24.62 3.06
C SER A 398 -29.95 -23.83 4.13
N ALA A 399 -30.53 -23.79 5.33
CA ALA A 399 -29.92 -23.25 6.52
C ALA A 399 -30.31 -24.11 7.73
N GLU A 400 -29.43 -24.18 8.73
CA GLU A 400 -29.63 -24.95 9.96
C GLU A 400 -29.67 -24.00 11.15
N CYS A 401 -30.58 -24.24 12.09
CA CYS A 401 -30.64 -23.47 13.34
C CYS A 401 -29.81 -24.18 14.42
N ILE A 402 -28.67 -23.60 14.76
CA ILE A 402 -27.78 -24.08 15.83
C ILE A 402 -27.78 -23.00 16.93
N GLU A 403 -28.16 -23.37 18.15
CA GLU A 403 -28.22 -22.46 19.32
C GLU A 403 -29.04 -21.17 19.10
N GLY A 404 -30.08 -21.23 18.26
CA GLY A 404 -30.91 -20.06 17.93
C GLY A 404 -30.34 -19.16 16.84
N GLN A 405 -29.20 -19.52 16.24
CA GLN A 405 -28.63 -18.85 15.07
C GLN A 405 -28.87 -19.68 13.81
N ILE A 406 -29.38 -19.03 12.76
CA ILE A 406 -29.56 -19.68 11.46
C ILE A 406 -28.25 -19.57 10.66
N ILE A 407 -27.63 -20.72 10.41
CA ILE A 407 -26.36 -20.86 9.70
C ILE A 407 -26.63 -21.41 8.30
N PRO A 408 -26.23 -20.70 7.22
CA PRO A 408 -26.42 -21.19 5.87
C PRO A 408 -25.56 -22.45 5.64
N THR A 409 -26.14 -23.50 5.09
CA THR A 409 -25.42 -24.74 4.77
C THR A 409 -24.87 -24.76 3.35
N TRP A 410 -25.23 -23.76 2.53
CA TRP A 410 -24.85 -23.61 1.12
C TRP A 410 -25.30 -24.76 0.21
N LYS A 411 -26.24 -25.59 0.69
CA LYS A 411 -26.84 -26.69 -0.07
C LYS A 411 -28.16 -26.27 -0.71
N LEU A 412 -28.36 -26.62 -1.98
CA LEU A 412 -29.56 -26.35 -2.73
C LEU A 412 -30.58 -27.48 -2.54
N ILE A 413 -31.66 -27.20 -1.81
CA ILE A 413 -32.73 -28.18 -1.53
C ILE A 413 -33.98 -27.88 -2.34
N ASP A 414 -34.85 -28.89 -2.51
CA ASP A 414 -36.16 -28.71 -3.11
C ASP A 414 -37.08 -27.89 -2.18
N GLY A 415 -37.79 -26.92 -2.76
CA GLY A 415 -38.78 -26.12 -2.05
C GLY A 415 -38.60 -24.62 -2.20
N VAL A 416 -39.30 -23.87 -1.35
CA VAL A 416 -39.29 -22.40 -1.31
C VAL A 416 -38.87 -21.95 0.09
N CYS A 417 -38.00 -20.94 0.15
CA CYS A 417 -37.70 -20.26 1.41
C CYS A 417 -38.56 -19.00 1.51
N LYS A 418 -39.45 -18.95 2.51
CA LYS A 418 -40.25 -17.76 2.87
C LYS A 418 -39.70 -17.06 4.12
N GLU A 419 -38.63 -17.60 4.71
CA GLU A 419 -37.97 -17.03 5.87
C GLU A 419 -36.89 -16.03 5.40
N SER A 420 -36.87 -14.86 6.01
CA SER A 420 -35.89 -13.81 5.71
C SER A 420 -34.93 -13.67 6.87
N LEU A 421 -33.62 -13.80 6.57
CA LEU A 421 -32.54 -13.64 7.55
C LEU A 421 -32.17 -12.16 7.81
N ALA A 422 -33.01 -11.22 7.39
CA ALA A 422 -32.66 -9.81 7.36
C ALA A 422 -32.41 -9.23 8.75
N PHE A 423 -33.22 -9.61 9.75
CA PHE A 423 -33.09 -9.10 11.12
C PHE A 423 -31.89 -9.73 11.84
N GLU A 424 -31.69 -11.03 11.67
CA GLU A 424 -30.54 -11.78 12.21
C GLU A 424 -29.23 -11.30 11.58
N THR A 425 -29.22 -11.00 10.28
CA THR A 425 -28.07 -10.42 9.59
C THR A 425 -27.79 -9.01 10.11
N ALA A 426 -28.81 -8.16 10.28
CA ALA A 426 -28.64 -6.82 10.86
C ALA A 426 -28.05 -6.88 12.28
N GLN A 427 -28.48 -7.84 13.12
CA GLN A 427 -27.92 -8.04 14.45
C GLN A 427 -26.44 -8.40 14.41
N ARG A 428 -26.05 -9.28 13.50
CA ARG A 428 -24.66 -9.73 13.29
C ARG A 428 -23.75 -8.59 12.83
N GLU A 429 -24.25 -7.72 11.95
CA GLU A 429 -23.54 -6.53 11.47
C GLU A 429 -23.52 -5.38 12.49
N GLY A 430 -24.00 -5.62 13.72
CA GLY A 430 -23.88 -4.68 14.84
C GLY A 430 -24.99 -3.64 14.92
N VAL A 431 -26.14 -3.84 14.26
CA VAL A 431 -27.31 -2.96 14.43
C VAL A 431 -27.86 -3.11 15.87
N PRO A 432 -28.11 -2.00 16.58
CA PRO A 432 -28.63 -2.05 17.95
C PRO A 432 -29.91 -2.87 18.09
N GLU A 433 -29.95 -3.75 19.09
CA GLU A 433 -31.07 -4.66 19.35
C GLU A 433 -32.42 -3.94 19.57
N SER A 434 -32.39 -2.72 20.11
CA SER A 434 -33.58 -1.89 20.29
C SER A 434 -34.24 -1.49 18.96
N ILE A 435 -33.44 -1.30 17.89
CA ILE A 435 -33.92 -0.99 16.54
C ILE A 435 -34.50 -2.24 15.91
N ILE A 436 -33.81 -3.38 16.05
CA ILE A 436 -34.24 -4.67 15.48
C ILE A 436 -35.58 -5.10 16.09
N ARG A 437 -35.69 -5.10 17.41
CA ARG A 437 -36.94 -5.42 18.12
C ARG A 437 -38.10 -4.54 17.65
N ARG A 438 -37.85 -3.24 17.43
CA ARG A 438 -38.88 -2.33 16.92
C ARG A 438 -39.25 -2.66 15.47
N ALA A 439 -38.30 -3.04 14.64
CA ALA A 439 -38.54 -3.44 13.25
C ALA A 439 -39.37 -4.74 13.19
N GLU A 440 -39.09 -5.72 14.04
CA GLU A 440 -39.88 -6.96 14.19
C GLU A 440 -41.34 -6.68 14.58
N GLU A 441 -41.57 -5.81 15.57
CA GLU A 441 -42.92 -5.39 15.99
C GLU A 441 -43.70 -4.77 14.82
N LEU A 442 -43.04 -3.92 14.02
CA LEU A 442 -43.66 -3.27 12.85
C LEU A 442 -43.97 -4.28 11.74
N TYR A 443 -43.08 -5.25 11.51
CA TYR A 443 -43.28 -6.31 10.54
C TYR A 443 -44.51 -7.16 10.88
N LEU A 444 -44.63 -7.62 12.13
CA LEU A 444 -45.78 -8.39 12.62
C LEU A 444 -47.10 -7.61 12.48
N CYS A 445 -47.10 -6.31 12.83
CA CYS A 445 -48.30 -5.49 12.69
C CYS A 445 -48.77 -5.30 11.24
N SER A 446 -47.85 -5.34 10.29
CA SER A 446 -48.11 -5.01 8.88
C SER A 446 -48.49 -6.23 8.05
N TYR A 447 -48.03 -7.44 8.42
CA TYR A 447 -48.12 -8.63 7.58
C TYR A 447 -48.88 -9.84 8.19
N SER A 448 -49.33 -9.81 9.45
CA SER A 448 -49.97 -10.96 10.12
C SER A 448 -51.51 -11.09 9.95
N LYS A 449 -52.12 -10.62 8.85
CA LYS A 449 -53.60 -10.61 8.68
C LYS A 449 -54.23 -11.76 7.88
N ASP A 450 -53.46 -12.72 7.34
CA ASP A 450 -53.99 -13.71 6.38
C ASP A 450 -54.04 -15.17 6.86
N GLU A 451 -54.54 -15.46 8.07
CA GLU A 451 -54.93 -16.85 8.42
C GLU A 451 -56.31 -16.96 9.14
N VAL A 452 -57.28 -17.54 8.38
CA VAL A 452 -58.43 -18.45 8.71
C VAL A 452 -59.84 -17.92 9.16
N PRO A 453 -60.98 -18.68 9.04
CA PRO A 453 -61.84 -19.00 7.86
C PRO A 453 -63.38 -18.70 8.00
N ARG A 454 -64.14 -18.66 6.87
CA ARG A 454 -65.35 -19.49 6.54
C ARG A 454 -66.34 -18.89 5.50
N LYS A 455 -66.49 -19.65 4.40
CA LYS A 455 -67.71 -20.12 3.68
C LYS A 455 -68.47 -19.26 2.63
N PHE A 456 -68.58 -19.92 1.45
CA PHE A 456 -69.58 -19.89 0.35
C PHE A 456 -69.58 -18.67 -0.58
N GLY A 457 -69.51 -18.76 -1.91
CA GLY A 457 -69.41 -19.80 -2.96
C GLY A 457 -69.08 -19.05 -4.27
N SER A 458 -68.77 -19.59 -5.44
CA SER A 458 -68.98 -20.89 -6.08
C SER A 458 -68.10 -20.95 -7.34
N ASN A 459 -67.60 -22.16 -7.66
CA ASN A 459 -67.53 -22.82 -8.99
C ASN A 459 -66.94 -22.07 -10.21
N ILE A 460 -66.16 -22.62 -11.14
CA ILE A 460 -65.74 -23.96 -11.59
C ILE A 460 -65.05 -23.64 -12.96
N LYS A 461 -63.87 -24.16 -13.36
CA LYS A 461 -63.64 -25.33 -14.25
C LYS A 461 -62.24 -25.06 -14.88
N ASN A 462 -61.23 -25.91 -14.69
CA ASN A 462 -60.91 -27.10 -15.50
C ASN A 462 -59.97 -26.74 -16.70
N ILE A 463 -58.96 -27.50 -17.14
CA ILE A 463 -58.66 -28.94 -17.00
C ILE A 463 -57.33 -29.23 -17.74
N ILE A 464 -56.48 -30.10 -17.15
CA ILE A 464 -55.85 -31.31 -17.75
C ILE A 464 -54.73 -31.09 -18.79
N SER A 465 -53.48 -31.44 -18.44
CA SER A 465 -52.77 -32.72 -18.74
C SER A 465 -52.02 -32.61 -20.08
N GLU A 466 -50.96 -33.33 -20.45
CA GLU A 466 -50.35 -34.60 -20.05
C GLU A 466 -49.04 -34.68 -20.91
N THR A 467 -47.91 -35.21 -20.40
CA THR A 467 -47.26 -36.48 -20.83
C THR A 467 -46.96 -36.58 -22.35
N ASP A 468 -45.88 -37.12 -22.90
CA ASP A 468 -44.86 -38.09 -22.50
C ASP A 468 -44.05 -38.36 -23.81
N VAL A 469 -42.72 -38.46 -23.84
CA VAL A 469 -41.91 -39.70 -23.71
C VAL A 469 -41.29 -40.22 -25.03
N ASN A 470 -40.04 -40.70 -24.88
CA ASN A 470 -39.24 -41.66 -25.67
C ASN A 470 -38.69 -41.22 -27.04
N GLY A 471 -37.45 -41.56 -27.41
CA GLY A 471 -36.43 -42.39 -26.77
C GLY A 471 -35.42 -42.93 -27.80
N SER A 472 -34.24 -43.35 -27.32
CA SER A 472 -33.34 -44.40 -27.88
C SER A 472 -32.61 -44.08 -29.22
N ASP A 473 -31.40 -44.53 -29.57
CA ASP A 473 -30.38 -45.45 -29.02
C ASP A 473 -28.99 -45.22 -29.66
N HIS A 474 -27.93 -45.49 -28.87
CA HIS A 474 -26.62 -46.12 -29.12
C HIS A 474 -25.77 -45.96 -30.43
N VAL A 475 -24.43 -45.78 -30.27
CA VAL A 475 -23.31 -46.75 -30.51
C VAL A 475 -21.96 -46.06 -30.91
N ASP A 476 -20.91 -46.40 -30.15
CA ASP A 476 -19.44 -46.55 -30.39
C ASP A 476 -18.42 -45.43 -30.78
N ALA A 477 -17.41 -45.38 -29.89
CA ALA A 477 -15.95 -45.58 -30.09
C ALA A 477 -14.99 -44.46 -30.57
N ASP A 478 -13.93 -44.35 -29.76
CA ASP A 478 -12.50 -44.29 -30.10
C ASP A 478 -11.67 -43.00 -29.88
N GLN A 479 -10.55 -43.25 -29.16
CA GLN A 479 -9.21 -42.66 -29.22
C GLN A 479 -8.79 -41.56 -28.24
N ILE A 480 -8.24 -42.08 -27.13
CA ILE A 480 -6.98 -41.72 -26.46
C ILE A 480 -5.97 -41.08 -27.43
N ASP A 481 -5.41 -39.92 -27.06
CA ASP A 481 -4.02 -39.59 -27.39
C ASP A 481 -3.29 -39.03 -26.17
N ILE A 482 -2.16 -39.67 -25.88
CA ILE A 482 -1.25 -39.42 -24.78
C ILE A 482 -0.22 -38.43 -25.30
N ARG A 483 -0.05 -37.27 -24.64
CA ARG A 483 1.24 -36.57 -24.70
C ARG A 483 1.69 -36.06 -23.34
N GLU A 484 2.70 -36.78 -22.88
CA GLU A 484 3.50 -36.66 -21.68
C GLU A 484 3.96 -35.24 -21.31
N LYS A 485 3.74 -34.93 -20.03
CA LYS A 485 4.75 -34.52 -19.05
C LYS A 485 6.03 -33.87 -19.60
N SER A 486 6.23 -32.62 -19.22
CA SER A 486 7.56 -32.12 -18.89
C SER A 486 7.51 -31.49 -17.50
N ILE A 487 7.92 -32.29 -16.54
CA ILE A 487 8.21 -31.92 -15.15
C ILE A 487 9.41 -30.98 -15.21
N HIS A 488 9.20 -29.67 -15.04
CA HIS A 488 10.28 -28.72 -14.86
C HIS A 488 10.61 -28.57 -13.38
N LEU A 489 11.82 -29.04 -13.03
CA LEU A 489 12.40 -28.96 -11.71
C LEU A 489 12.42 -27.51 -11.20
N LYS A 490 11.79 -27.32 -10.04
CA LYS A 490 11.80 -26.09 -9.25
C LYS A 490 13.24 -25.70 -8.91
N THR A 491 13.72 -24.63 -9.55
CA THR A 491 14.94 -23.94 -9.14
C THR A 491 14.54 -22.59 -8.54
N ASN A 492 15.16 -22.22 -7.42
CA ASN A 492 14.87 -20.99 -6.69
C ASN A 492 14.94 -19.75 -7.63
N PRO A 493 13.87 -18.91 -7.74
CA PRO A 493 13.80 -17.77 -8.66
C PRO A 493 14.99 -16.81 -8.54
N TRP A 494 15.49 -16.62 -7.32
CA TRP A 494 16.64 -15.77 -7.01
C TRP A 494 17.94 -16.24 -7.68
N LYS A 495 18.18 -17.56 -7.73
CA LYS A 495 19.35 -18.12 -8.42
C LYS A 495 19.26 -17.97 -9.94
N GLN A 496 18.05 -18.06 -10.51
CA GLN A 496 17.85 -17.90 -11.95
C GLN A 496 18.06 -16.46 -12.40
N MET A 497 17.63 -15.49 -11.60
CA MET A 497 17.84 -14.06 -11.89
C MET A 497 19.32 -13.67 -11.84
N GLU A 498 20.09 -14.20 -10.88
CA GLU A 498 21.54 -13.98 -10.76
C GLU A 498 22.32 -14.55 -11.96
N VAL A 499 21.87 -15.69 -12.51
CA VAL A 499 22.46 -16.31 -13.70
C VAL A 499 22.15 -15.48 -14.94
N LEU A 500 20.89 -15.10 -15.14
CA LEU A 500 20.45 -14.25 -16.25
C LEU A 500 21.17 -12.89 -16.24
N ARG A 501 21.40 -12.32 -15.06
CA ARG A 501 22.22 -11.11 -14.86
C ARG A 501 23.63 -11.27 -15.42
N LYS A 502 24.35 -12.32 -15.02
CA LYS A 502 25.74 -12.56 -15.46
C LYS A 502 25.83 -12.82 -16.97
N GLU A 503 24.84 -13.49 -17.53
CA GLU A 503 24.72 -13.72 -18.97
C GLU A 503 24.53 -12.41 -19.73
N ILE A 504 23.67 -11.51 -19.24
CA ILE A 504 23.43 -10.20 -19.83
C ILE A 504 24.66 -9.29 -19.70
N GLU A 505 25.29 -9.20 -18.53
CA GLU A 505 26.53 -8.44 -18.35
C GLU A 505 27.63 -8.92 -19.31
N SER A 506 27.76 -10.24 -19.48
CA SER A 506 28.72 -10.86 -20.40
C SER A 506 28.38 -10.58 -21.87
N ALA A 507 27.11 -10.67 -22.24
CA ALA A 507 26.63 -10.40 -23.59
C ALA A 507 26.81 -8.92 -23.96
N VAL A 508 26.39 -8.00 -23.10
CA VAL A 508 26.58 -6.55 -23.26
C VAL A 508 28.06 -6.22 -23.41
N SER A 509 28.91 -6.78 -22.54
CA SER A 509 30.36 -6.61 -22.63
C SER A 509 30.94 -7.13 -23.94
N ALA A 510 30.55 -8.32 -24.40
CA ALA A 510 31.04 -8.90 -25.64
C ALA A 510 30.63 -8.08 -26.88
N ILE A 511 29.38 -7.61 -26.89
CA ILE A 511 28.78 -6.84 -27.98
C ILE A 511 29.44 -5.43 -28.07
N CYS A 512 29.60 -4.75 -26.94
CA CYS A 512 30.12 -3.37 -26.90
C CYS A 512 31.65 -3.30 -27.10
N LYS A 513 32.42 -4.32 -26.67
CA LYS A 513 33.90 -4.34 -26.78
C LYS A 513 34.39 -4.03 -28.21
N GLY A 514 33.78 -4.64 -29.23
CA GLY A 514 34.21 -4.48 -30.62
C GLY A 514 34.05 -3.05 -31.17
N LYS A 515 33.06 -2.30 -30.67
CA LYS A 515 32.81 -0.91 -31.09
C LYS A 515 33.60 0.09 -30.24
N LEU A 516 33.73 -0.15 -28.93
CA LEU A 516 34.54 0.69 -28.04
C LEU A 516 36.02 0.70 -28.45
N ILE A 517 36.57 -0.43 -28.91
CA ILE A 517 37.93 -0.50 -29.48
C ILE A 517 38.08 0.38 -30.74
N LYS A 518 37.02 0.56 -31.54
CA LYS A 518 37.07 1.44 -32.73
C LYS A 518 36.99 2.91 -32.37
N ILE A 519 36.29 3.24 -31.28
CA ILE A 519 36.14 4.61 -30.78
C ILE A 519 37.44 5.04 -30.08
N SER A 520 38.02 4.21 -29.21
CA SER A 520 39.29 4.49 -28.51
C SER A 520 40.51 4.57 -29.42
N ARG A 521 40.42 4.09 -30.67
CA ARG A 521 41.48 4.27 -31.69
C ARG A 521 41.39 5.62 -32.41
N LYS A 522 40.25 6.31 -32.35
CA LYS A 522 40.07 7.64 -32.95
C LYS A 522 40.48 8.78 -32.01
N GLU A 523 40.40 8.57 -30.71
CA GLU A 523 40.89 9.50 -29.68
C GLU A 523 42.20 8.96 -29.12
N ASN A 524 43.31 9.69 -29.31
CA ASN A 524 44.67 9.26 -29.03
C ASN A 524 44.86 8.46 -27.72
N GLY A 525 45.21 7.18 -27.87
CA GLY A 525 46.07 6.38 -26.98
C GLY A 525 46.03 6.67 -25.48
N LEU A 526 44.90 6.42 -24.83
CA LEU A 526 44.81 6.17 -23.39
C LEU A 526 44.01 4.88 -23.17
N GLU A 527 44.32 4.17 -22.09
CA GLU A 527 43.86 2.80 -21.77
C GLU A 527 42.40 2.50 -22.17
N LEU A 528 42.16 1.30 -22.68
CA LEU A 528 40.82 0.79 -22.97
C LEU A 528 39.92 1.02 -21.73
N PRO A 529 38.87 1.86 -21.81
CA PRO A 529 37.91 1.92 -20.73
C PRO A 529 37.29 0.52 -20.64
N LEU A 530 37.60 -0.21 -19.57
CA LEU A 530 36.87 -1.42 -19.25
C LEU A 530 35.40 -1.01 -19.18
N LEU A 531 34.55 -1.60 -20.03
CA LEU A 531 33.12 -1.43 -19.93
C LEU A 531 32.68 -2.00 -18.58
N GLN A 532 32.53 -1.12 -17.58
CA GLN A 532 32.06 -1.49 -16.27
C GLN A 532 30.54 -1.43 -16.28
N CYS A 533 29.91 -2.59 -16.46
CA CYS A 533 28.48 -2.75 -16.25
C CYS A 533 28.19 -2.66 -14.75
N VAL A 534 27.20 -1.85 -14.38
CA VAL A 534 26.74 -1.70 -13.00
C VAL A 534 25.28 -2.11 -12.94
N LEU A 535 24.95 -2.98 -11.99
CA LEU A 535 23.57 -3.40 -11.70
C LEU A 535 22.94 -2.39 -10.76
N ILE A 536 21.70 -1.97 -11.03
CA ILE A 536 20.79 -1.30 -10.10
C ILE A 536 19.70 -2.33 -9.77
N ALA A 537 19.75 -2.90 -8.58
CA ALA A 537 18.78 -3.86 -8.08
C ALA A 537 17.45 -3.19 -7.72
N ALA A 538 16.45 -4.01 -7.35
CA ALA A 538 15.19 -3.51 -6.82
C ALA A 538 15.47 -2.56 -5.63
N LYS A 539 14.77 -1.42 -5.60
CA LYS A 539 14.94 -0.37 -4.57
C LYS A 539 16.35 0.22 -4.46
N GLU A 540 17.16 0.15 -5.51
CA GLU A 540 18.41 0.93 -5.62
C GLU A 540 18.26 2.08 -6.61
N GLN A 541 18.99 3.16 -6.39
CA GLN A 541 19.11 4.28 -7.32
C GLN A 541 20.51 4.29 -7.96
N PRO A 542 20.63 4.82 -9.19
CA PRO A 542 21.93 5.05 -9.78
C PRO A 542 22.81 5.95 -8.89
N PRO A 543 24.14 5.78 -8.90
CA PRO A 543 25.03 6.64 -8.15
C PRO A 543 24.99 8.09 -8.65
N PRO A 544 25.29 9.08 -7.78
CA PRO A 544 25.42 10.48 -8.17
C PRO A 544 26.46 10.75 -9.26
N SER A 545 27.49 9.90 -9.40
CA SER A 545 28.48 9.99 -10.48
C SER A 545 27.89 9.81 -11.89
N THR A 546 26.65 9.35 -12.00
CA THR A 546 25.94 9.25 -13.30
C THR A 546 25.37 10.59 -13.77
N ILE A 547 25.27 11.60 -12.89
CA ILE A 547 24.71 12.91 -13.22
C ILE A 547 25.57 13.60 -14.29
N GLY A 548 24.91 14.08 -15.35
CA GLY A 548 25.58 14.76 -16.47
C GLY A 548 26.31 13.83 -17.45
N SER A 549 26.19 12.51 -17.28
CA SER A 549 26.75 11.52 -18.19
C SER A 549 25.67 10.87 -19.06
N SER A 550 25.98 10.62 -20.33
CA SER A 550 25.13 9.76 -21.16
C SER A 550 25.32 8.30 -20.75
N SER A 551 24.23 7.56 -20.67
CA SER A 551 24.22 6.16 -20.24
C SER A 551 23.37 5.30 -21.16
N VAL A 552 23.76 4.04 -21.30
CA VAL A 552 22.94 2.99 -21.91
C VAL A 552 22.57 2.02 -20.82
N TYR A 553 21.29 1.66 -20.74
CA TYR A 553 20.75 0.79 -19.72
C TYR A 553 19.91 -0.33 -20.33
N VAL A 554 19.85 -1.43 -19.60
CA VAL A 554 19.18 -2.68 -19.93
C VAL A 554 18.28 -3.03 -18.76
N MET A 555 16.98 -2.85 -18.92
CA MET A 555 15.97 -3.17 -17.90
C MET A 555 15.53 -4.63 -18.03
N LEU A 556 15.55 -5.34 -16.91
CA LEU A 556 15.10 -6.72 -16.78
C LEU A 556 13.61 -6.71 -16.36
N ARG A 557 12.76 -7.31 -17.18
CA ARG A 557 11.31 -7.41 -16.91
C ARG A 557 10.96 -8.78 -16.33
N SER A 558 9.86 -8.84 -15.59
CA SER A 558 9.30 -10.07 -15.01
C SER A 558 8.89 -11.11 -16.06
N ASP A 559 8.55 -10.68 -17.28
CA ASP A 559 8.19 -11.53 -18.42
C ASP A 559 9.41 -12.15 -19.16
N LYS A 560 10.60 -12.10 -18.54
CA LYS A 560 11.89 -12.52 -19.12
C LYS A 560 12.29 -11.75 -20.39
N LYS A 561 11.62 -10.65 -20.71
CA LYS A 561 12.03 -9.76 -21.79
C LYS A 561 13.00 -8.71 -21.25
N VAL A 562 13.81 -8.20 -22.16
CA VAL A 562 14.78 -7.17 -21.86
C VAL A 562 14.42 -5.92 -22.65
N TYR A 563 14.49 -4.77 -22.00
CA TYR A 563 14.33 -3.47 -22.64
C TYR A 563 15.67 -2.74 -22.64
N VAL A 564 16.12 -2.27 -23.80
CA VAL A 564 17.33 -1.45 -23.93
C VAL A 564 16.92 -0.01 -24.13
N GLY A 565 17.61 0.92 -23.46
CA GLY A 565 17.41 2.34 -23.65
C GLY A 565 18.69 3.15 -23.44
N GLN A 566 18.71 4.38 -23.94
CA GLN A 566 19.71 5.38 -23.57
C GLN A 566 19.07 6.59 -22.87
N THR A 567 19.83 7.25 -22.01
CA THR A 567 19.40 8.46 -21.29
C THR A 567 20.58 9.28 -20.78
N ASP A 568 20.37 10.59 -20.71
CA ASP A 568 21.28 11.55 -20.05
C ASP A 568 20.87 11.81 -18.58
N ASP A 569 19.67 11.33 -18.18
CA ASP A 569 19.14 11.33 -16.81
C ASP A 569 18.76 9.90 -16.44
N LEU A 570 19.70 9.16 -15.85
CA LEU A 570 19.50 7.75 -15.49
C LEU A 570 18.56 7.60 -14.29
N GLU A 571 18.68 8.47 -13.29
CA GLU A 571 17.85 8.45 -12.09
C GLU A 571 16.37 8.68 -12.45
N GLY A 572 16.07 9.74 -13.20
CA GLY A 572 14.71 10.03 -13.65
C GLY A 572 14.13 8.90 -14.51
N ARG A 573 14.96 8.22 -15.31
CA ARG A 573 14.53 7.10 -16.16
C ARG A 573 14.22 5.84 -15.37
N VAL A 574 15.07 5.47 -14.40
CA VAL A 574 14.81 4.34 -13.49
C VAL A 574 13.51 4.58 -12.72
N ARG A 575 13.35 5.78 -12.14
CA ARG A 575 12.12 6.16 -11.43
C ARG A 575 10.88 6.08 -12.31
N ALA A 576 10.95 6.60 -13.55
CA ALA A 576 9.82 6.58 -14.47
C ALA A 576 9.39 5.15 -14.90
N HIS A 577 10.34 4.21 -15.02
CA HIS A 577 9.99 2.81 -15.30
C HIS A 577 9.38 2.13 -14.07
N ARG A 578 9.92 2.37 -12.87
CA ARG A 578 9.39 1.81 -11.62
C ARG A 578 8.02 2.34 -11.21
N MET A 579 7.63 3.52 -11.70
CA MET A 579 6.28 4.06 -11.53
C MET A 579 5.20 3.30 -12.34
N LYS A 580 5.59 2.46 -13.30
CA LYS A 580 4.64 1.66 -14.07
C LYS A 580 4.19 0.44 -13.26
N GLU A 581 2.92 0.09 -13.41
CA GLU A 581 2.33 -1.09 -12.77
C GLU A 581 3.10 -2.37 -13.14
N GLY A 582 3.43 -3.17 -12.12
CA GLY A 582 4.20 -4.41 -12.27
C GLY A 582 5.71 -4.24 -12.51
N MET A 583 6.24 -3.01 -12.43
CA MET A 583 7.67 -2.70 -12.66
C MET A 583 8.37 -2.08 -11.44
N GLN A 584 7.71 -2.04 -10.27
CA GLN A 584 8.24 -1.37 -9.08
C GLN A 584 9.60 -1.94 -8.64
N ASN A 585 9.78 -3.25 -8.79
CA ASN A 585 11.01 -3.97 -8.42
C ASN A 585 11.91 -4.26 -9.63
N ALA A 586 11.75 -3.54 -10.76
CA ALA A 586 12.58 -3.75 -11.94
C ALA A 586 14.06 -3.46 -11.66
N ALA A 587 14.91 -4.38 -12.14
CA ALA A 587 16.36 -4.27 -12.08
C ALA A 587 16.94 -3.76 -13.41
N PHE A 588 18.05 -3.02 -13.35
CA PHE A 588 18.66 -2.39 -14.51
C PHE A 588 20.16 -2.69 -14.53
N VAL A 589 20.71 -3.00 -15.69
CA VAL A 589 22.17 -3.02 -15.92
C VAL A 589 22.51 -1.82 -16.78
N TYR A 590 23.43 -0.96 -16.34
CA TYR A 590 23.83 0.21 -17.11
C TYR A 590 25.34 0.33 -17.26
N PHE A 591 25.77 1.14 -18.22
CA PHE A 591 27.15 1.58 -18.36
C PHE A 591 27.19 3.02 -18.92
N LEU A 592 28.23 3.75 -18.56
CA LEU A 592 28.43 5.14 -18.98
C LEU A 592 29.13 5.23 -20.33
N VAL A 593 28.79 6.24 -21.11
CA VAL A 593 29.34 6.46 -22.45
C VAL A 593 29.64 7.95 -22.70
N PRO A 594 30.67 8.27 -23.51
CA PRO A 594 31.01 9.65 -23.82
C PRO A 594 30.01 10.25 -24.82
N GLY A 595 28.91 10.79 -24.30
CA GLY A 595 27.93 11.56 -25.05
C GLY A 595 26.84 10.75 -25.76
N LYS A 596 25.77 11.48 -26.10
CA LYS A 596 24.50 10.93 -26.58
C LYS A 596 24.58 10.21 -27.92
N SER A 597 25.44 10.67 -28.84
CA SER A 597 25.59 10.03 -30.15
C SER A 597 26.12 8.60 -30.00
N ILE A 598 27.12 8.40 -29.13
CA ILE A 598 27.69 7.08 -28.86
C ILE A 598 26.68 6.21 -28.12
N ALA A 599 25.91 6.79 -27.20
CA ALA A 599 24.81 6.11 -26.51
C ALA A 599 23.77 5.54 -27.49
N CYS A 600 23.32 6.36 -28.44
CA CYS A 600 22.35 5.96 -29.47
C CYS A 600 22.88 4.85 -30.40
N GLU A 601 24.17 4.93 -30.78
CA GLU A 601 24.80 3.89 -31.59
C GLU A 601 24.90 2.55 -30.84
N LEU A 602 25.27 2.59 -29.55
CA LEU A 602 25.40 1.39 -28.72
C LEU A 602 24.05 0.80 -28.35
N GLU A 603 23.04 1.62 -28.07
CA GLU A 603 21.64 1.19 -27.92
C GLU A 603 21.16 0.43 -29.16
N THR A 604 21.32 1.02 -30.34
CA THR A 604 20.92 0.40 -31.62
C THR A 604 21.65 -0.93 -31.84
N LEU A 605 22.93 -0.97 -31.50
CA LEU A 605 23.76 -2.16 -31.64
C LEU A 605 23.29 -3.27 -30.67
N LEU A 606 22.98 -2.93 -29.42
CA LEU A 606 22.45 -3.86 -28.43
C LEU A 606 21.06 -4.39 -28.82
N ILE A 607 20.15 -3.54 -29.28
CA ILE A 607 18.81 -3.94 -29.74
C ILE A 607 18.89 -4.99 -30.86
N ASN A 608 19.84 -4.82 -31.79
CA ASN A 608 19.99 -5.73 -32.93
C ASN A 608 20.72 -7.03 -32.59
N GLN A 609 21.68 -7.01 -31.64
CA GLN A 609 22.55 -8.15 -31.37
C GLN A 609 22.16 -8.97 -30.14
N LEU A 610 21.51 -8.38 -29.13
CA LEU A 610 21.07 -9.11 -27.94
C LEU A 610 20.14 -10.29 -28.27
N PRO A 611 19.15 -10.18 -29.18
CA PRO A 611 18.29 -11.32 -29.55
C PRO A 611 19.04 -12.50 -30.17
N SER A 612 20.27 -12.29 -30.68
CA SER A 612 21.11 -13.36 -31.24
C SER A 612 21.90 -14.14 -30.17
N LYS A 613 21.82 -13.71 -28.90
CA LYS A 613 22.56 -14.28 -27.77
C LYS A 613 21.72 -15.17 -26.84
N GLY A 614 20.47 -15.44 -27.21
CA GLY A 614 19.46 -16.11 -26.39
C GLY A 614 18.38 -15.13 -26.01
#